data_AF-A0A2R6N0F5-F1
#
_entry.id   AF-A0A2R6N0F5-F1
#
_cell.length_a   1.000
_cell.length_b   1.000
_cell.length_c   1.000
_cell.angle_alpha   90.00
_cell.angle_beta   90.00
_cell.angle_gamma   90.00
#
_symmetry.space_group_name_H-M   'P 1'
#
loop_
_entity.id
_entity.type
_entity.pdbx_description
1 polymer ?
#
loop_
_entity_poly.entity_id
_entity_poly.type
_entity_poly.pdbx_seq_one_letter_code
_entity_poly.pdbx_strand_id
1 'polypeptide(L)'
;MYPGVLTPADAASMEAVRLVGDSAIPVMLPILGIELPDTDYGAAAVRVTPAVALRMLVAPVVGVGVVLPVDTVVSLGSVTVQRVFVLECAMPAAVTPLILTGEFAGDAPGDLDPTAYASTAIFVSTLLSIPLLTVLIALLEAGLVV
;
A
#
# COMPACT_ATOMS: atom_id res chain seq x y z
N MET A 1 11.34 11.71 -28.79
CA MET A 1 9.98 12.13 -29.20
C MET A 1 9.18 10.87 -29.45
N TYR A 2 8.47 10.36 -28.43
CA TYR A 2 7.62 9.17 -28.59
C TYR A 2 6.32 9.59 -29.28
N PRO A 3 5.84 8.86 -30.31
CA PRO A 3 4.67 9.25 -31.09
C PRO A 3 3.41 9.25 -30.22
N GLY A 4 2.51 10.20 -30.50
CA GLY A 4 1.33 10.55 -29.71
C GLY A 4 0.23 9.49 -29.64
N VAL A 5 0.50 8.39 -28.94
CA VAL A 5 -0.46 7.33 -28.56
C VAL A 5 -1.10 7.60 -27.19
N LEU A 6 -0.67 8.66 -26.49
CA LEU A 6 -1.24 9.02 -25.20
C LEU A 6 -2.49 9.88 -25.40
N THR A 7 -3.62 9.35 -24.94
CA THR A 7 -4.87 10.08 -24.84
C THR A 7 -4.67 11.34 -24.01
N PRO A 8 -5.14 12.52 -24.46
CA PRO A 8 -5.08 13.74 -23.65
C PRO A 8 -5.70 13.53 -22.27
N ALA A 9 -5.09 14.08 -21.22
CA ALA A 9 -5.56 13.92 -19.84
C ALA A 9 -7.01 14.38 -19.64
N ASP A 10 -7.42 15.40 -20.40
CA ASP A 10 -8.78 15.98 -20.34
C ASP A 10 -9.77 15.28 -21.29
N ALA A 11 -9.36 14.21 -21.97
CA ALA A 11 -10.27 13.45 -22.82
C ALA A 11 -11.29 12.68 -21.96
N ALA A 12 -12.53 12.57 -22.46
CA ALA A 12 -13.60 11.86 -21.78
C ALA A 12 -13.24 10.41 -21.38
N SER A 13 -12.39 9.73 -22.16
CA SER A 13 -11.89 8.39 -21.83
C SER A 13 -10.92 8.38 -20.65
N MET A 14 -10.05 9.39 -20.51
CA MET A 14 -9.17 9.53 -19.34
C MET A 14 -9.96 9.92 -18.09
N GLU A 15 -10.98 10.78 -18.25
CA GLU A 15 -11.88 11.14 -17.15
C GLU A 15 -12.66 9.93 -16.64
N ALA A 16 -13.16 9.07 -17.54
CA ALA A 16 -13.81 7.82 -17.15
C ALA A 16 -12.87 6.89 -16.36
N VAL A 17 -11.62 6.72 -16.81
CA VAL A 17 -10.60 5.92 -16.11
C VAL A 17 -10.29 6.51 -14.73
N ARG A 18 -10.17 7.84 -14.63
CA ARG A 18 -9.93 8.54 -13.38
C ARG A 18 -11.10 8.34 -12.41
N LEU A 19 -12.33 8.48 -12.88
CA LEU A 19 -13.53 8.32 -12.05
C LEU A 19 -13.69 6.87 -11.55
N VAL A 20 -13.30 5.87 -12.36
CA VAL A 20 -13.19 4.47 -11.91
C VAL A 20 -12.08 4.30 -10.87
N GLY A 21 -10.90 4.90 -11.06
CA GLY A 21 -9.81 4.86 -10.09
C GLY A 21 -10.19 5.52 -8.75
N ASP A 22 -10.77 6.72 -8.81
CA ASP A 22 -11.20 7.50 -7.64
C ASP A 22 -12.32 6.80 -6.86
N SER A 23 -13.18 6.01 -7.53
CA SER A 23 -14.23 5.22 -6.89
C SER A 23 -13.76 3.87 -6.35
N ALA A 24 -12.67 3.31 -6.87
CA ALA A 24 -12.16 2.01 -6.44
C ALA A 24 -11.77 2.01 -4.95
N ILE A 25 -11.09 3.06 -4.46
CA ILE A 25 -10.66 3.16 -3.05
C ILE A 25 -11.87 3.09 -2.08
N PRO A 26 -12.88 3.97 -2.18
CA PRO A 26 -14.01 3.95 -1.25
C PRO A 26 -14.92 2.73 -1.42
N VAL A 27 -14.98 2.10 -2.60
CA VAL A 27 -15.79 0.86 -2.80
C VAL A 27 -15.11 -0.36 -2.18
N MET A 28 -13.78 -0.40 -2.16
CA MET A 28 -13.03 -1.54 -1.65
C MET A 28 -13.08 -1.65 -0.12
N LEU A 29 -13.22 -0.52 0.59
CA LEU A 29 -13.29 -0.49 2.06
C LEU A 29 -14.54 -1.21 2.62
N PRO A 30 -15.76 -1.04 2.07
CA PRO A 30 -16.93 -1.85 2.40
C PRO A 30 -16.73 -3.35 2.17
N ILE A 31 -16.08 -3.76 1.08
CA ILE A 31 -15.82 -5.18 0.78
C ILE A 31 -14.95 -5.77 1.89
N LEU A 32 -13.82 -5.13 2.20
CA LEU A 32 -12.99 -5.51 3.34
C LEU A 32 -13.81 -5.55 4.64
N GLY A 33 -14.65 -4.54 4.88
CA GLY A 33 -15.50 -4.45 6.07
C GLY A 33 -16.51 -5.60 6.21
N ILE A 34 -17.00 -6.14 5.09
CA ILE A 34 -17.90 -7.30 5.07
C ILE A 34 -17.15 -8.61 5.32
N GLU A 35 -15.87 -8.70 4.96
CA GLU A 35 -15.04 -9.91 5.16
C GLU A 35 -14.46 -10.03 6.58
N LEU A 36 -14.51 -8.94 7.36
CA LEU A 36 -14.04 -8.89 8.75
C LEU A 36 -14.72 -9.93 9.68
N PRO A 37 -16.05 -10.12 9.71
CA PRO A 37 -16.71 -11.00 10.68
C PRO A 37 -16.31 -12.48 10.60
N ASP A 38 -15.84 -12.95 9.44
CA ASP A 38 -15.51 -14.36 9.21
C ASP A 38 -14.06 -14.72 9.61
N THR A 39 -13.31 -13.78 10.21
CA THR A 39 -11.88 -13.95 10.52
C THR A 39 -11.63 -14.15 12.02
N ASP A 40 -10.91 -15.21 12.40
CA ASP A 40 -10.48 -15.45 13.79
C ASP A 40 -9.27 -14.57 14.17
N TYR A 41 -9.56 -13.34 14.62
CA TYR A 41 -8.60 -12.26 14.80
C TYR A 41 -7.42 -12.56 15.73
N GLY A 42 -7.62 -13.38 16.77
CA GLY A 42 -6.62 -13.55 17.83
C GLY A 42 -5.34 -14.22 17.32
N ALA A 43 -5.48 -15.38 16.68
CA ALA A 43 -4.35 -16.12 16.12
C ALA A 43 -3.82 -15.49 14.83
N ALA A 44 -4.70 -14.93 14.00
CA ALA A 44 -4.34 -14.27 12.75
C ALA A 44 -3.52 -12.98 12.99
N ALA A 45 -3.89 -12.17 13.99
CA ALA A 45 -3.19 -10.92 14.31
C ALA A 45 -1.72 -11.16 14.70
N VAL A 46 -1.45 -12.17 15.53
CA VAL A 46 -0.08 -12.52 15.91
C VAL A 46 0.73 -13.01 14.71
N ARG A 47 0.12 -13.82 13.83
CA ARG A 47 0.79 -14.35 12.64
C ARG A 47 1.11 -13.28 11.60
N VAL A 48 0.29 -12.24 11.49
CA VAL A 48 0.48 -11.17 10.49
C VAL A 48 1.37 -10.03 10.95
N THR A 49 1.50 -9.84 12.27
CA THR A 49 2.36 -8.83 12.90
C THR A 49 3.77 -8.74 12.28
N PRO A 50 4.54 -9.83 12.06
CA PRO A 50 5.87 -9.72 11.46
C PRO A 50 5.84 -9.17 10.03
N ALA A 51 4.86 -9.57 9.21
CA ALA A 51 4.73 -9.07 7.85
C ALA A 51 4.36 -7.57 7.83
N VAL A 52 3.44 -7.16 8.70
CA VAL A 52 3.05 -5.76 8.88
C VAL A 52 4.23 -4.91 9.36
N ALA A 53 4.97 -5.39 10.36
CA ALA A 53 6.14 -4.69 10.88
C ALA A 53 7.25 -4.56 9.83
N LEU A 54 7.55 -5.62 9.09
CA LEU A 54 8.50 -5.57 7.97
C LEU A 54 8.08 -4.53 6.92
N ARG A 55 6.82 -4.56 6.49
CA ARG A 55 6.29 -3.62 5.50
C ARG A 55 6.36 -2.18 6.01
N MET A 56 5.90 -1.92 7.24
CA MET A 56 5.71 -0.55 7.72
C MET A 56 6.94 0.08 8.36
N LEU A 57 7.92 -0.73 8.80
CA LEU A 57 9.18 -0.21 9.37
C LEU A 57 10.37 -0.42 8.44
N VAL A 58 10.51 -1.61 7.85
CA VAL A 58 11.70 -1.91 7.03
C VAL A 58 11.57 -1.33 5.63
N ALA A 59 10.40 -1.41 4.99
CA ALA A 59 10.24 -0.87 3.64
C ALA A 59 10.52 0.64 3.52
N PRO A 60 10.06 1.55 4.42
CA PRO A 60 10.43 2.96 4.33
C PRO A 60 11.93 3.20 4.54
N VAL A 61 12.57 2.44 5.44
CA VAL A 61 14.04 2.54 5.65
C VAL A 61 14.78 2.11 4.39
N VAL A 62 14.34 1.03 3.74
CA VAL A 62 14.87 0.61 2.44
C VAL A 62 14.59 1.67 1.37
N GLY A 63 13.41 2.28 1.38
CA GLY A 63 13.04 3.36 0.46
C GLY A 63 14.01 4.54 0.55
N VAL A 64 14.30 5.01 1.76
CA VAL A 64 15.32 6.06 2.00
C VAL A 64 16.70 5.60 1.52
N GLY A 65 17.08 4.36 1.86
CA GLY A 65 18.35 3.77 1.44
C GLY A 65 18.51 3.61 -0.07
N VAL A 66 17.41 3.52 -0.83
CA VAL A 66 17.40 3.44 -2.29
C VAL A 66 17.37 4.83 -2.93
N VAL A 67 16.59 5.77 -2.40
CA VAL A 67 16.47 7.13 -2.96
C VAL A 67 17.82 7.84 -3.01
N LEU A 68 18.60 7.79 -1.92
CA LEU A 68 19.88 8.49 -1.82
C LEU A 68 20.89 8.09 -2.92
N PRO A 69 21.21 6.80 -3.14
CA PRO A 69 22.13 6.41 -4.22
C PRO A 69 21.51 6.60 -5.60
N VAL A 70 20.21 6.34 -5.79
CA VAL A 70 19.58 6.45 -7.11
C VAL A 70 19.53 7.89 -7.59
N ASP A 71 19.29 8.85 -6.70
CA ASP A 71 19.28 10.27 -7.05
C ASP A 71 20.64 10.73 -7.61
N THR A 72 21.74 10.22 -7.08
CA THR A 72 23.09 10.55 -7.60
C THR A 72 23.35 10.06 -9.02
N VAL A 73 22.65 9.02 -9.48
CA VAL A 73 22.87 8.39 -10.79
C VAL A 73 21.87 8.87 -11.84
N VAL A 74 20.60 9.02 -11.46
CA VAL A 74 19.49 9.25 -12.41
C VAL A 74 18.81 10.61 -12.21
N SER A 75 19.04 11.30 -11.08
CA SER A 75 18.26 12.45 -10.60
C SER A 75 16.76 12.13 -10.56
N LEU A 76 16.25 11.81 -9.38
CA LEU A 76 14.86 11.41 -9.16
C LEU A 76 13.87 12.58 -9.26
N GLY A 77 14.35 13.77 -9.63
CA GLY A 77 13.56 14.98 -9.75
C GLY A 77 13.61 15.83 -8.49
N SER A 78 12.45 16.35 -8.06
CA SER A 78 12.37 17.22 -6.88
C SER A 78 12.35 16.42 -5.57
N VAL A 79 12.69 17.10 -4.47
CA VAL A 79 12.56 16.56 -3.10
C VAL A 79 11.14 16.00 -2.84
N THR A 80 10.11 16.59 -3.46
CA THR A 80 8.74 16.08 -3.37
C THR A 80 8.61 14.66 -3.91
N VAL A 81 9.22 14.33 -5.05
CA VAL A 81 9.15 12.98 -5.65
C VAL A 81 9.84 11.97 -4.73
N GLN A 82 11.00 12.33 -4.19
CA GLN A 82 11.75 11.49 -3.27
C GLN A 82 10.97 11.21 -1.97
N ARG A 83 10.30 12.22 -1.41
CA ARG A 83 9.43 12.06 -0.23
C ARG A 83 8.20 11.21 -0.51
N VAL A 84 7.54 11.42 -1.65
CA VAL A 84 6.40 10.60 -2.08
C VAL A 84 6.83 9.15 -2.24
N PHE A 85 7.99 8.88 -2.85
CA PHE A 85 8.51 7.52 -2.97
C PHE A 85 8.69 6.82 -1.62
N VAL A 86 9.27 7.50 -0.62
CA VAL A 86 9.43 6.94 0.73
C VAL A 86 8.08 6.73 1.41
N LEU A 87 7.12 7.65 1.23
CA LEU A 87 5.76 7.51 1.75
C LEU A 87 5.03 6.31 1.14
N GLU A 88 5.13 6.10 -0.17
CA GLU A 88 4.54 4.96 -0.86
C GLU A 88 5.11 3.62 -0.36
N CYS A 89 6.40 3.59 0.01
CA CYS A 89 7.01 2.40 0.62
C CYS A 89 6.40 2.09 2.01
N ALA A 90 5.94 3.10 2.75
CA ALA A 90 5.34 2.95 4.07
C ALA A 90 3.83 2.67 4.04
N MET A 91 3.19 2.70 2.87
CA MET A 91 1.76 2.53 2.78
C MET A 91 1.30 1.17 3.33
N PRO A 92 0.10 1.12 3.96
CA PRO A 92 -0.47 -0.11 4.49
C PRO A 92 -0.70 -1.15 3.39
N ALA A 93 -1.03 -2.38 3.80
CA ALA A 93 -1.32 -3.44 2.85
C ALA A 93 -2.52 -3.06 1.98
N ALA A 94 -2.37 -3.19 0.65
CA ALA A 94 -3.45 -2.95 -0.30
C ALA A 94 -4.49 -4.08 -0.25
N VAL A 95 -5.63 -3.87 -0.91
CA VAL A 95 -6.72 -4.89 -0.98
C VAL A 95 -6.51 -5.90 -2.11
N THR A 96 -5.65 -5.62 -3.09
CA THR A 96 -5.38 -6.56 -4.20
C THR A 96 -4.98 -7.97 -3.73
N PRO A 97 -4.10 -8.16 -2.72
CA PRO A 97 -3.80 -9.47 -2.19
C PRO A 97 -5.04 -10.24 -1.71
N LEU A 98 -6.04 -9.55 -1.13
CA LEU A 98 -7.28 -10.16 -0.66
C LEU A 98 -8.09 -10.77 -1.81
N ILE A 99 -8.23 -10.02 -2.91
CA ILE A 99 -8.87 -10.51 -4.14
C ILE A 99 -8.11 -11.72 -4.68
N LEU A 100 -6.78 -11.62 -4.76
CA LEU A 100 -5.94 -12.67 -5.31
C LEU A 100 -5.97 -13.94 -4.44
N THR A 101 -5.99 -13.81 -3.10
CA THR A 101 -6.12 -14.96 -2.21
C THR A 101 -7.52 -15.56 -2.28
N GLY A 102 -8.56 -14.73 -2.34
CA GLY A 102 -9.94 -15.21 -2.47
C GLY A 102 -10.16 -16.00 -3.75
N GLU A 103 -9.57 -15.58 -4.88
CA GLU A 103 -9.72 -16.29 -6.15
C GLU A 103 -8.72 -17.44 -6.38
N PHE A 104 -7.47 -17.28 -5.95
CA PHE A 104 -6.40 -18.18 -6.38
C PHE A 104 -5.78 -19.01 -5.25
N ALA A 105 -6.13 -18.80 -3.99
CA ALA A 105 -5.50 -19.56 -2.91
C ALA A 105 -6.01 -21.01 -2.80
N GLY A 106 -7.22 -21.30 -3.31
CA GLY A 106 -7.85 -22.62 -3.22
C GLY A 106 -7.92 -23.13 -1.77
N ASP A 107 -8.02 -24.46 -1.61
CA ASP A 107 -7.87 -25.11 -0.30
C ASP A 107 -6.38 -25.16 0.10
N ALA A 108 -5.84 -24.01 0.51
CA ALA A 108 -4.45 -23.94 0.94
C ALA A 108 -4.25 -24.84 2.17
N PRO A 109 -3.27 -25.77 2.16
CA PRO A 109 -2.98 -26.61 3.31
C PRO A 109 -2.40 -25.76 4.44
N GLY A 110 -3.17 -25.57 5.51
CA GLY A 110 -2.76 -24.77 6.65
C GLY A 110 -3.88 -24.57 7.66
N ASP A 111 -3.50 -24.10 8.85
CA ASP A 111 -4.40 -23.87 9.98
C ASP A 111 -5.08 -22.50 9.94
N LEU A 112 -4.70 -21.65 8.96
CA LEU A 112 -5.24 -20.30 8.79
C LEU A 112 -5.61 -20.10 7.32
N ASP A 113 -6.86 -19.68 7.11
CA ASP A 113 -7.36 -19.34 5.80
C ASP A 113 -6.57 -18.16 5.18
N PRO A 114 -6.10 -18.25 3.92
CA PRO A 114 -5.33 -17.19 3.26
C PRO A 114 -6.08 -15.87 3.16
N THR A 115 -7.40 -15.90 2.97
CA THR A 115 -8.23 -14.69 2.92
C THR A 115 -8.29 -14.04 4.30
N ALA A 116 -8.49 -14.83 5.36
CA ALA A 116 -8.39 -14.37 6.75
C ALA A 116 -7.02 -13.77 7.10
N TYR A 117 -5.92 -14.32 6.56
CA TYR A 117 -4.59 -13.72 6.74
C TYR A 117 -4.49 -12.35 6.05
N ALA A 118 -4.92 -12.26 4.78
CA ALA A 118 -4.86 -11.02 4.01
C ALA A 118 -5.75 -9.93 4.61
N SER A 119 -6.99 -10.25 5.00
CA SER A 119 -7.93 -9.31 5.62
C SER A 119 -7.38 -8.77 6.95
N THR A 120 -6.81 -9.65 7.79
CA THR A 120 -6.18 -9.25 9.06
C THR A 120 -4.95 -8.37 8.81
N ALA A 121 -4.14 -8.68 7.79
CA ALA A 121 -2.98 -7.86 7.43
C ALA A 121 -3.39 -6.43 7.08
N ILE A 122 -4.42 -6.30 6.24
CA ILE A 122 -4.94 -5.01 5.81
C ILE A 122 -5.51 -4.25 6.99
N PHE A 123 -6.34 -4.91 7.81
CA PHE A 123 -6.93 -4.29 8.99
C PHE A 123 -5.88 -3.76 9.98
N VAL A 124 -4.93 -4.62 10.39
CA VAL A 124 -3.90 -4.26 11.37
C VAL A 124 -2.98 -3.17 10.82
N SER A 125 -2.53 -3.30 9.56
CA SER A 125 -1.66 -2.28 8.95
C SER A 125 -2.36 -0.95 8.74
N THR A 126 -3.65 -0.94 8.40
CA THR A 126 -4.44 0.29 8.24
C THR A 126 -4.57 1.01 9.56
N LEU A 127 -4.89 0.31 10.66
CA LEU A 127 -4.98 0.92 11.98
C LEU A 127 -3.63 1.44 12.47
N LEU A 128 -2.56 0.66 12.28
CA LEU A 128 -1.20 1.04 12.63
C LEU A 128 -0.68 2.21 11.77
N SER A 129 -1.20 2.37 10.55
CA SER A 129 -0.71 3.40 9.63
C SER A 129 -1.07 4.80 10.09
N ILE A 130 -2.14 4.97 10.87
CA ILE A 130 -2.57 6.28 11.37
C ILE A 130 -1.42 6.94 12.16
N PRO A 131 -0.92 6.36 13.27
CA PRO A 131 0.21 6.94 13.97
C PRO A 131 1.52 6.87 13.16
N LEU A 132 1.77 5.79 12.43
CA LEU A 132 3.05 5.58 11.74
C LEU A 132 3.27 6.57 10.59
N LEU A 133 2.28 6.72 9.70
CA LEU A 133 2.35 7.68 8.60
C LEU A 133 2.35 9.11 9.13
N THR A 134 1.61 9.41 10.20
CA THR A 134 1.66 10.74 10.83
C THR A 134 3.08 11.10 11.27
N VAL A 135 3.77 10.18 11.96
CA VAL A 135 5.15 10.38 12.38
C VAL A 135 6.09 10.48 11.18
N LEU A 136 5.95 9.60 10.18
CA LEU A 136 6.79 9.62 8.99
C LEU A 136 6.64 10.93 8.21
N ILE A 137 5.41 11.40 7.99
CA ILE A 137 5.12 12.67 7.33
C ILE A 137 5.76 13.81 8.11
N ALA A 138 5.61 13.84 9.44
CA ALA A 138 6.24 14.87 10.28
C ALA A 138 7.77 14.88 10.15
N LEU A 139 8.40 13.70 10.07
CA LEU A 139 9.85 13.58 9.86
C LEU A 139 10.29 14.08 8.48
N LEU A 140 9.53 13.75 7.43
CA LEU A 140 9.80 14.19 6.06
C LEU A 140 9.59 15.71 5.91
N GLU A 141 8.54 16.27 6.51
CA GLU A 141 8.28 17.72 6.51
C GLU A 141 9.33 18.50 7.30
N ALA A 142 9.79 17.96 8.44
CA ALA A 142 10.87 18.54 9.23
C ALA A 142 12.23 18.51 8.52
N GLY A 143 12.34 17.82 7.36
CA GLY A 143 13.60 17.65 6.64
C GLY A 143 14.60 16.76 7.37
N LEU A 144 14.11 15.90 8.29
CA LEU A 144 14.95 14.93 9.01
C LEU A 144 15.21 13.69 8.17
N VAL A 145 14.35 13.41 7.19
CA VAL A 145 14.44 12.26 6.28
C VAL A 145 14.12 12.73 4.85
N VAL A 146 14.96 12.30 3.90
CA VAL A 146 15.06 12.80 2.52
C VAL A 146 15.52 14.26 2.43
#